data_AF-A0A383UJ97-F1
#
_entry.id   AF-A0A383UJ97-F1
#
_cell.length_a   1.000
_cell.length_b   1.000
_cell.length_c   1.000
_cell.angle_alpha   90.00
_cell.angle_beta   90.00
_cell.angle_gamma   90.00
#
_symmetry.space_group_name_H-M   'P 1'
#
loop_
_entity.id
_entity.type
_entity.pdbx_description
1 polymer ?
#
loop_
_entity_poly.entity_id
_entity_poly.type
_entity_poly.pdbx_seq_one_letter_code
_entity_poly.pdbx_strand_id
1 'polypeptide(L)'
;MTQNNNEVLDLVKRLEATQDDRFYNPDICKKTPYRARELPQHFELSYWKFQDKFYQSSGLPIYAYPLLMGKNEMHDDQIMVRGYNKFFNVEQIASTTWEEIEIKTKGPYEISSIENGCTILISGLWDGTLLVTSKYPYSPQNFGTSHAEAGERWLEMQLAKLNKSKKNLAIELWSRNLTLVAELCDDSFEERIISYTGEKAGLYLHGINANVTKFLTFPVAHVQKFAKEWGFLTQDFVVFDVIKDARVFIDNATKLGSFNGRVVKGVVIRCKILGSESGEYENFFFKCKIRGLYQIYRQWREYTKAILKSQFVPRNNDMMTHEYLEFAQRKLLQEPELGRAYLNNHGVIKIREQFLREKNILGYSVLKRSLAVRKLELQDIVDNIILVPISTIGCGKTTVSLSLSFLFGWGCVSNNTIEGRNRPHEFAEKVLEVLTKKPVVFADRSNVQKFQRNQLILHISRNKPQARMIALNFVNNEASFENIRKVTQARILPRIDNNQRSDIDLQKDQAVDIMDSVIERFQKLDVLDWPDCNFDAVINLNPTLDSRANVEILVKELRRIFPKLITKVPTTEELDVAFLYGLKKSNEKTKSVFPEIFIELPHDMTQNLDATHVANFPNLTSSHFT
;
A
#
# COMPACT_ATOMS: atom_id res chain seq x y z
N MET A 1 -19.44 15.33 24.17
CA MET A 1 -20.68 14.65 23.71
C MET A 1 -20.74 13.30 24.41
N THR A 2 -21.83 12.96 25.07
CA THR A 2 -21.99 11.66 25.74
C THR A 2 -22.18 10.54 24.71
N GLN A 3 -21.71 9.33 25.02
CA GLN A 3 -21.98 8.16 24.20
C GLN A 3 -23.44 7.74 24.39
N ASN A 4 -24.12 7.37 23.30
CA ASN A 4 -25.44 6.76 23.37
C ASN A 4 -25.27 5.25 23.58
N ASN A 5 -25.57 4.76 24.79
CA ASN A 5 -25.38 3.36 25.15
C ASN A 5 -26.10 2.40 24.18
N ASN A 6 -27.27 2.77 23.66
CA ASN A 6 -28.01 1.92 22.71
C ASN A 6 -27.28 1.81 21.35
N GLU A 7 -26.68 2.91 20.87
CA GLU A 7 -25.92 2.90 19.61
C GLU A 7 -24.61 2.11 19.75
N VAL A 8 -23.94 2.22 20.90
CA VAL A 8 -22.71 1.46 21.17
C VAL A 8 -23.02 -0.02 21.32
N LEU A 9 -24.10 -0.38 22.02
CA LEU A 9 -24.55 -1.77 22.13
C LEU A 9 -24.92 -2.36 20.77
N ASP A 10 -25.64 -1.61 19.92
CA ASP A 10 -25.93 -2.02 18.55
C ASP A 10 -24.64 -2.22 17.73
N LEU A 11 -23.68 -1.30 17.85
CA LEU A 11 -22.38 -1.44 17.21
C LEU A 11 -21.68 -2.74 17.64
N VAL A 12 -21.60 -3.03 18.94
CA VAL A 12 -20.98 -4.26 19.43
C VAL A 12 -21.67 -5.50 18.86
N LYS A 13 -23.01 -5.54 18.88
CA LYS A 13 -23.78 -6.64 18.29
C LYS A 13 -23.47 -6.82 16.81
N ARG A 14 -23.42 -5.73 16.03
CA ARG A 14 -23.08 -5.78 14.60
C ARG A 14 -21.64 -6.22 14.36
N LEU A 15 -20.68 -5.79 15.18
CA LEU A 15 -19.29 -6.22 15.10
C LEU A 15 -19.13 -7.72 15.45
N GLU A 16 -19.80 -8.20 16.49
CA GLU A 16 -19.77 -9.60 16.91
C GLU A 16 -20.49 -10.51 15.90
N ALA A 17 -21.58 -10.03 15.28
CA ALA A 17 -22.26 -10.74 14.21
C ALA A 17 -21.35 -10.97 12.99
N THR A 18 -20.33 -10.14 12.76
CA THR A 18 -19.34 -10.40 11.70
C THR A 18 -18.42 -11.60 11.98
N GLN A 19 -18.43 -12.13 13.20
CA GLN A 19 -17.58 -13.24 13.64
C GLN A 19 -18.31 -14.59 13.72
N ASP A 20 -19.62 -14.66 13.41
CA ASP A 20 -20.35 -15.94 13.46
C ASP A 20 -19.90 -16.86 12.31
N ASP A 21 -19.15 -17.90 12.66
CA ASP A 21 -18.58 -18.90 11.75
C ASP A 21 -19.64 -19.76 11.01
N ARG A 22 -20.92 -19.63 11.37
CA ARG A 22 -22.00 -20.43 10.74
C ARG A 22 -22.25 -20.09 9.28
N PHE A 23 -21.74 -18.95 8.79
CA PHE A 23 -21.71 -18.59 7.37
C PHE A 23 -20.38 -17.91 7.05
N TYR A 24 -19.82 -18.16 5.87
CA TYR A 24 -18.65 -17.41 5.39
C TYR A 24 -19.01 -15.93 5.30
N ASN A 25 -18.55 -15.13 6.27
CA ASN A 25 -18.69 -13.68 6.22
C ASN A 25 -17.37 -13.09 5.72
N PRO A 26 -17.31 -12.53 4.50
CA PRO A 26 -16.08 -11.88 4.06
C PRO A 26 -15.70 -10.73 4.98
N ASP A 27 -16.66 -9.98 5.54
CA ASP A 27 -16.46 -8.75 6.34
C ASP A 27 -16.03 -8.98 7.80
N ILE A 28 -15.42 -10.13 8.16
CA ILE A 28 -15.04 -10.44 9.54
C ILE A 28 -14.22 -9.29 10.16
N CYS A 29 -14.78 -8.69 11.20
CA CYS A 29 -14.06 -7.76 12.07
C CYS A 29 -13.27 -8.56 13.09
N LYS A 30 -11.94 -8.54 13.01
CA LYS A 30 -11.08 -9.24 13.97
C LYS A 30 -11.13 -8.49 15.31
N LYS A 31 -11.62 -9.16 16.36
CA LYS A 31 -11.48 -8.75 17.76
C LYS A 31 -10.20 -9.34 18.32
N THR A 32 -9.33 -8.48 18.85
CA THR A 32 -8.07 -8.90 19.47
C THR A 32 -8.01 -8.30 20.88
N PRO A 33 -7.79 -9.10 21.94
CA PRO A 33 -7.58 -8.56 23.28
C PRO A 33 -6.41 -7.57 23.27
N TYR A 34 -6.63 -6.39 23.84
CA TYR A 34 -5.62 -5.37 23.99
C TYR A 34 -5.09 -5.37 25.42
N ARG A 35 -3.76 -5.42 25.56
CA ARG A 35 -3.07 -5.26 26.83
C ARG A 35 -1.90 -4.28 26.64
N ALA A 36 -1.87 -3.24 27.46
CA ALA A 36 -0.70 -2.37 27.59
C ALA A 36 -0.07 -2.57 28.97
N ARG A 37 1.24 -2.31 29.08
CA ARG A 37 2.01 -2.59 30.29
C ARG A 37 1.53 -1.82 31.52
N GLU A 38 1.09 -0.58 31.31
CA GLU A 38 0.61 0.32 32.39
C GLU A 38 -0.92 0.36 32.51
N LEU A 39 -1.66 -0.43 31.72
CA LEU A 39 -3.12 -0.46 31.81
C LEU A 39 -3.56 -1.23 33.06
N PRO A 40 -4.37 -0.65 33.96
CA PRO A 40 -4.89 -1.35 35.12
C PRO A 40 -5.65 -2.62 34.76
N GLN A 41 -5.52 -3.68 35.58
CA GLN A 41 -6.08 -5.00 35.30
C GLN A 41 -7.62 -5.03 35.16
N HIS A 42 -8.31 -4.06 35.75
CA HIS A 42 -9.77 -3.96 35.67
C HIS A 42 -10.27 -3.41 34.32
N PHE A 43 -9.38 -2.95 33.45
CA PHE A 43 -9.73 -2.57 32.08
C PHE A 43 -9.52 -3.74 31.12
N GLU A 44 -10.63 -4.28 30.64
CA GLU A 44 -10.63 -5.24 29.54
C GLU A 44 -10.95 -4.53 28.23
N LEU A 45 -9.92 -4.33 27.41
CA LEU A 45 -10.03 -3.64 26.13
C LEU A 45 -9.88 -4.61 24.96
N SER A 46 -10.62 -4.36 23.89
CA SER A 46 -10.55 -5.09 22.63
C SER A 46 -10.24 -4.15 21.48
N TYR A 47 -9.24 -4.51 20.69
CA TYR A 47 -8.95 -3.89 19.40
C TYR A 47 -9.80 -4.53 18.32
N TRP A 48 -10.52 -3.70 17.57
CA TRP A 48 -11.39 -4.12 16.47
C TRP A 48 -10.82 -3.63 15.14
N LYS A 49 -10.67 -4.54 14.19
CA LYS A 49 -10.14 -4.23 12.86
C LYS A 49 -10.80 -5.08 11.78
N PHE A 50 -11.34 -4.40 10.77
CA PHE A 50 -11.64 -5.03 9.49
C PHE A 50 -10.36 -5.19 8.66
N GLN A 51 -10.35 -6.15 7.73
CA GLN A 51 -9.30 -6.15 6.72
C GLN A 51 -9.33 -4.83 5.94
N ASP A 52 -8.15 -4.31 5.59
CA ASP A 52 -8.00 -2.97 4.99
C ASP A 52 -8.86 -2.77 3.72
N LYS A 53 -9.20 -3.86 3.01
CA LYS A 53 -10.06 -3.84 1.82
C LYS A 53 -11.51 -3.45 2.11
N PHE A 54 -12.09 -3.91 3.22
CA PHE A 54 -13.51 -3.72 3.50
C PHE A 54 -13.88 -2.29 3.83
N TYR A 55 -12.92 -1.50 4.30
CA TYR A 55 -13.13 -0.07 4.50
C TYR A 55 -13.45 0.70 3.21
N GLN A 56 -13.32 0.07 2.04
CA GLN A 56 -13.71 0.63 0.74
C GLN A 56 -15.19 0.35 0.41
N SER A 57 -15.80 -0.65 1.07
CA SER A 57 -17.18 -1.06 0.88
C SER A 57 -18.15 -0.15 1.65
N SER A 58 -19.40 -0.07 1.20
CA SER A 58 -20.51 0.55 1.95
C SER A 58 -21.08 -0.41 3.00
N GLY A 59 -21.74 0.12 4.03
CA GLY A 59 -22.52 -0.68 4.99
C GLY A 59 -21.75 -1.27 6.17
N LEU A 60 -20.47 -0.93 6.36
CA LEU A 60 -19.74 -1.42 7.53
C LEU A 60 -20.36 -0.89 8.84
N PRO A 61 -20.31 -1.67 9.93
CA PRO A 61 -20.77 -1.22 11.24
C PRO A 61 -20.12 0.08 11.69
N ILE A 62 -18.84 0.24 11.38
CA ILE A 62 -18.03 1.42 11.69
C ILE A 62 -16.78 1.45 10.80
N TYR A 63 -16.37 2.65 10.39
CA TYR A 63 -15.18 2.86 9.55
C TYR A 63 -13.95 3.33 10.34
N ALA A 64 -14.06 3.42 11.66
CA ALA A 64 -13.01 3.91 12.55
C ALA A 64 -11.77 3.00 12.50
N TYR A 65 -10.59 3.63 12.43
CA TYR A 65 -9.33 2.92 12.34
C TYR A 65 -8.16 3.71 12.98
N PRO A 66 -7.56 3.22 14.09
CA PRO A 66 -7.98 2.06 14.89
C PRO A 66 -9.24 2.31 15.75
N LEU A 67 -9.87 1.24 16.22
CA LEU A 67 -11.00 1.25 17.16
C LEU A 67 -10.66 0.37 18.37
N LEU A 68 -10.70 0.94 19.58
CA LEU A 68 -10.64 0.18 20.83
C LEU A 68 -11.93 0.37 21.60
N MET A 69 -12.51 -0.74 22.06
CA MET A 69 -13.71 -0.76 22.89
C MET A 69 -13.43 -1.50 24.19
N GLY A 70 -14.16 -1.14 25.25
CA GLY A 70 -14.08 -1.76 26.57
C GLY A 70 -15.35 -1.52 27.35
N LYS A 71 -15.29 -1.70 28.68
CA LYS A 71 -16.41 -1.44 29.58
C LYS A 71 -16.21 -0.15 30.38
N ASN A 72 -17.29 0.60 30.59
CA ASN A 72 -17.30 1.75 31.50
C ASN A 72 -17.43 1.31 32.97
N GLU A 73 -17.49 2.28 33.89
CA GLU A 73 -17.68 2.05 35.33
C GLU A 73 -18.97 1.27 35.66
N MET A 74 -20.02 1.43 34.84
CA MET A 74 -21.32 0.75 34.97
C MET A 74 -21.39 -0.59 34.23
N HIS A 75 -20.25 -1.08 33.70
CA HIS A 75 -20.13 -2.29 32.89
C HIS A 75 -20.89 -2.28 31.54
N ASP A 76 -21.26 -1.09 31.04
CA ASP A 76 -21.76 -0.91 29.68
C ASP A 76 -20.61 -0.86 28.67
N ASP A 77 -20.87 -1.28 27.43
CA ASP A 77 -19.91 -1.14 26.33
C ASP A 77 -19.63 0.33 26.01
N GLN A 78 -18.35 0.64 25.80
CA GLN A 78 -17.87 1.99 25.55
C GLN A 78 -16.77 2.00 24.50
N ILE A 79 -16.81 2.99 23.60
CA ILE A 79 -15.70 3.30 22.70
C ILE A 79 -14.64 4.03 23.53
N MET A 80 -13.48 3.41 23.70
CA MET A 80 -12.36 3.96 24.49
C MET A 80 -11.40 4.76 23.63
N VAL A 81 -11.16 4.29 22.39
CA VAL A 81 -10.34 5.00 21.41
C VAL A 81 -11.02 4.94 20.06
N ARG A 82 -11.17 6.10 19.43
CA ARG A 82 -11.71 6.24 18.08
C ARG A 82 -10.76 7.01 17.17
N GLY A 83 -10.06 6.28 16.29
CA GLY A 83 -9.31 6.88 15.19
C GLY A 83 -10.22 7.59 14.18
N TYR A 84 -9.62 8.10 13.10
CA TYR A 84 -10.41 8.59 11.97
C TYR A 84 -11.17 7.45 11.31
N ASN A 85 -12.18 7.79 10.51
CA ASN A 85 -12.60 6.85 9.48
C ASN A 85 -11.41 6.57 8.54
N LYS A 86 -11.28 5.34 8.05
CA LYS A 86 -10.27 5.03 7.02
C LYS A 86 -10.51 5.93 5.80
N PHE A 87 -9.48 6.66 5.39
CA PHE A 87 -9.52 7.52 4.20
C PHE A 87 -8.46 7.16 3.17
N PHE A 88 -8.79 7.44 1.92
CA PHE A 88 -8.13 6.91 0.74
C PHE A 88 -7.53 8.02 -0.12
N ASN A 89 -6.58 7.66 -0.99
CA ASN A 89 -6.05 8.63 -1.94
C ASN A 89 -7.11 9.00 -2.97
N VAL A 90 -6.95 10.14 -3.62
CA VAL A 90 -7.71 10.47 -4.83
C VAL A 90 -7.51 9.39 -5.89
N GLU A 91 -8.58 9.06 -6.62
CA GLU A 91 -8.67 7.95 -7.59
C GLU A 91 -8.43 6.55 -7.01
N GLN A 92 -8.56 6.39 -5.68
CA GLN A 92 -8.38 5.09 -5.03
C GLN A 92 -9.68 4.34 -4.78
N ILE A 93 -10.76 5.05 -4.41
CA ILE A 93 -12.12 4.51 -4.27
C ILE A 93 -13.10 5.39 -5.06
N ALA A 94 -14.29 4.86 -5.37
CA ALA A 94 -15.30 5.58 -6.16
C ALA A 94 -15.58 6.99 -5.58
N SER A 95 -15.78 7.10 -4.27
CA SER A 95 -16.04 8.38 -3.58
C SER A 95 -14.84 9.33 -3.50
N THR A 96 -13.65 8.89 -3.91
CA THR A 96 -12.45 9.75 -4.00
C THR A 96 -12.01 10.01 -5.44
N THR A 97 -12.85 9.71 -6.45
CA THR A 97 -12.63 10.22 -7.81
C THR A 97 -12.84 11.73 -7.83
N TRP A 98 -12.12 12.47 -8.70
CA TRP A 98 -12.31 13.92 -8.77
C TRP A 98 -13.74 14.32 -9.11
N GLU A 99 -14.42 13.58 -9.98
CA GLU A 99 -15.82 13.81 -10.35
C GLU A 99 -16.73 13.71 -9.12
N GLU A 100 -16.62 12.64 -8.34
CA GLU A 100 -17.41 12.44 -7.12
C GLU A 100 -17.08 13.47 -6.05
N ILE A 101 -15.80 13.82 -5.88
CA ILE A 101 -15.38 14.86 -4.95
C ILE A 101 -16.01 16.20 -5.33
N GLU A 102 -15.98 16.58 -6.61
CA GLU A 102 -16.54 17.85 -7.10
C GLU A 102 -18.06 17.94 -6.95
N ILE A 103 -18.77 16.81 -7.07
CA ILE A 103 -20.24 16.76 -7.01
C ILE A 103 -20.76 16.60 -5.57
N LYS A 104 -20.15 15.72 -4.76
CA LYS A 104 -20.71 15.28 -3.47
C LYS A 104 -20.08 15.93 -2.25
N THR A 105 -18.93 16.61 -2.38
CA THR A 105 -18.28 17.25 -1.23
C THR A 105 -18.62 18.72 -1.12
N LYS A 106 -18.50 19.28 0.08
CA LYS A 106 -18.55 20.71 0.33
C LYS A 106 -17.47 21.17 1.30
N GLY A 107 -17.04 22.40 1.11
CA GLY A 107 -16.09 23.07 1.98
C GLY A 107 -16.65 23.45 3.36
N PRO A 108 -15.82 24.10 4.20
CA PRO A 108 -14.43 24.46 3.91
C PRO A 108 -13.53 23.23 3.72
N TYR A 109 -12.60 23.32 2.78
CA TYR A 109 -11.59 22.30 2.49
C TYR A 109 -10.31 22.65 3.26
N GLU A 110 -10.12 22.03 4.42
CA GLU A 110 -8.92 22.22 5.24
C GLU A 110 -7.82 21.26 4.75
N ILE A 111 -6.69 21.81 4.30
CA ILE A 111 -5.57 21.04 3.73
C ILE A 111 -4.35 21.17 4.63
N SER A 112 -3.80 20.04 5.09
CA SER A 112 -2.56 19.98 5.87
C SER A 112 -1.58 18.94 5.32
N SER A 113 -0.29 19.10 5.63
CA SER A 113 0.74 18.12 5.29
C SER A 113 0.51 16.80 6.01
N ILE A 114 0.89 15.69 5.36
CA ILE A 114 1.02 14.40 6.05
C ILE A 114 2.42 14.32 6.65
N GLU A 115 2.50 14.49 7.97
CA GLU A 115 3.74 14.28 8.71
C GLU A 115 4.22 12.83 8.58
N ASN A 116 5.53 12.64 8.61
CA ASN A 116 6.16 11.37 8.33
C ASN A 116 6.70 10.72 9.60
N GLY A 117 5.80 10.49 10.55
CA GLY A 117 6.06 9.82 11.82
C GLY A 117 5.26 8.53 11.95
N CYS A 118 4.88 8.19 13.18
CA CYS A 118 3.95 7.11 13.50
C CYS A 118 2.72 7.63 14.25
N THR A 119 1.53 7.13 13.92
CA THR A 119 0.29 7.61 14.53
C THR A 119 0.13 7.08 15.96
N ILE A 120 -0.09 8.01 16.89
CA ILE A 120 -0.36 7.81 18.32
C ILE A 120 -1.78 8.29 18.61
N LEU A 121 -2.54 7.50 19.36
CA LEU A 121 -3.88 7.83 19.83
C LEU A 121 -3.87 7.92 21.36
N ILE A 122 -4.49 8.97 21.88
CA ILE A 122 -4.50 9.28 23.31
C ILE A 122 -5.94 9.51 23.74
N SER A 123 -6.40 8.81 24.78
CA SER A 123 -7.74 8.93 25.35
C SER A 123 -7.68 8.86 26.87
N GLY A 124 -8.73 9.31 27.54
CA GLY A 124 -8.88 9.21 28.99
C GLY A 124 -9.87 8.13 29.39
N LEU A 125 -9.55 7.36 30.42
CA LEU A 125 -10.43 6.36 31.03
C LEU A 125 -11.12 6.93 32.27
N TRP A 126 -12.17 6.24 32.73
CA TRP A 126 -13.06 6.74 33.78
C TRP A 126 -12.40 6.85 35.18
N ASP A 127 -11.33 6.12 35.44
CA ASP A 127 -10.55 6.20 36.68
C ASP A 127 -9.46 7.31 36.64
N GLY A 128 -9.36 8.04 35.53
CA GLY A 128 -8.32 9.02 35.28
C GLY A 128 -7.01 8.43 34.72
N THR A 129 -7.01 7.15 34.32
CA THR A 129 -5.92 6.55 33.56
C THR A 129 -5.86 7.14 32.15
N LEU A 130 -4.66 7.48 31.70
CA LEU A 130 -4.42 7.91 30.33
C LEU A 130 -4.12 6.69 29.46
N LEU A 131 -4.89 6.48 28.41
CA LEU A 131 -4.68 5.41 27.45
C LEU A 131 -3.92 5.95 26.24
N VAL A 132 -2.68 5.48 26.04
CA VAL A 132 -1.86 5.77 24.86
C VAL A 132 -1.69 4.51 24.03
N THR A 133 -2.02 4.57 22.75
CA THR A 133 -1.86 3.44 21.82
C THR A 133 -1.35 3.90 20.46
N SER A 134 -0.97 2.96 19.61
CA SER A 134 -0.55 3.24 18.23
C SER A 134 -1.63 2.80 17.24
N LYS A 135 -1.42 3.13 15.97
CA LYS A 135 -2.27 2.62 14.86
C LYS A 135 -2.41 1.10 14.83
N TYR A 136 -1.39 0.37 15.31
CA TYR A 136 -1.35 -1.08 15.38
C TYR A 136 -1.09 -1.50 16.83
N PRO A 137 -2.16 -1.65 17.63
CA PRO A 137 -2.03 -1.88 19.08
C PRO A 137 -1.34 -3.20 19.46
N TYR A 138 -1.13 -4.11 18.50
CA TYR A 138 -0.60 -5.46 18.69
C TYR A 138 0.73 -5.68 17.96
N SER A 139 1.60 -4.67 17.86
CA SER A 139 2.94 -4.92 17.31
C SER A 139 3.64 -5.98 18.17
N PRO A 140 4.07 -7.12 17.60
CA PRO A 140 4.80 -8.14 18.36
C PRO A 140 5.97 -7.46 19.05
N GLN A 141 6.19 -7.79 20.33
CA GLN A 141 7.26 -7.24 21.13
C GLN A 141 8.60 -7.62 20.49
N ASN A 142 9.07 -6.79 19.56
CA ASN A 142 10.49 -6.73 19.26
C ASN A 142 11.18 -6.22 20.53
N PHE A 143 12.44 -6.63 20.75
CA PHE A 143 13.25 -6.30 21.93
C PHE A 143 13.57 -4.79 22.07
N GLY A 144 12.58 -3.90 22.03
CA GLY A 144 12.71 -2.44 22.03
C GLY A 144 11.42 -1.72 22.44
N THR A 145 11.50 -0.39 22.52
CA THR A 145 10.35 0.46 22.89
C THR A 145 9.30 0.44 21.78
N SER A 146 8.03 0.21 22.12
CA SER A 146 6.91 0.26 21.17
C SER A 146 6.57 1.70 20.77
N HIS A 147 5.89 1.88 19.62
CA HIS A 147 5.42 3.20 19.19
C HIS A 147 4.53 3.89 20.25
N ALA A 148 3.67 3.14 20.93
CA ALA A 148 2.81 3.66 21.98
C ALA A 148 3.62 4.17 23.18
N GLU A 149 4.59 3.38 23.66
CA GLU A 149 5.47 3.78 24.77
C GLU A 149 6.35 4.98 24.41
N ALA A 150 6.85 5.06 23.17
CA ALA A 150 7.61 6.21 22.69
C ALA A 150 6.73 7.48 22.64
N GLY A 151 5.49 7.34 22.19
CA GLY A 151 4.50 8.43 22.20
C GLY A 151 4.17 8.88 23.61
N GLU A 152 3.99 7.94 24.55
CA GLU A 152 3.69 8.26 25.94
C GLU A 152 4.84 8.99 26.64
N ARG A 153 6.10 8.57 26.41
CA ARG A 153 7.28 9.29 26.94
C ARG A 153 7.34 10.73 26.45
N TRP A 154 7.10 10.95 25.15
CA TRP A 154 7.04 12.30 24.59
C TRP A 154 5.92 13.13 25.22
N LEU A 155 4.77 12.52 25.46
CA LEU A 155 3.63 13.15 26.10
C LEU A 155 3.94 13.56 27.54
N GLU A 156 4.59 12.70 28.32
CA GLU A 156 5.05 13.02 29.68
C GLU A 156 6.01 14.22 29.67
N MET A 157 6.99 14.21 28.78
CA MET A 157 7.97 15.29 28.65
C MET A 157 7.32 16.64 28.32
N GLN A 158 6.36 16.68 27.38
CA GLN A 158 5.68 17.94 27.04
C GLN A 158 4.74 18.43 28.16
N LEU A 159 4.05 17.53 28.86
CA LEU A 159 3.15 17.89 29.95
C LEU A 159 3.92 18.43 31.15
N ALA A 160 5.06 17.81 31.48
CA ALA A 160 5.93 18.26 32.55
C ALA A 160 6.43 19.70 32.33
N LYS A 161 6.78 20.07 31.08
CA LYS A 161 7.17 21.45 30.73
C LYS A 161 6.06 22.48 30.99
N LEU A 162 4.80 22.05 31.02
CA LEU A 162 3.63 22.89 31.28
C LEU A 162 3.11 22.76 32.72
N ASN A 163 3.81 22.05 33.61
CA ASN A 163 3.35 21.70 34.96
C ASN A 163 1.98 20.99 34.95
N LYS A 164 1.72 20.18 33.92
CA LYS A 164 0.53 19.32 33.79
C LYS A 164 0.93 17.85 33.96
N SER A 165 0.00 17.01 34.40
CA SER A 165 0.21 15.56 34.53
C SER A 165 -0.59 14.73 33.51
N LYS A 166 -0.22 13.46 33.32
CA LYS A 166 -1.01 12.48 32.54
C LYS A 166 -2.46 12.43 33.01
N LYS A 167 -2.68 12.44 34.33
CA LYS A 167 -4.02 12.42 34.95
C LYS A 167 -4.85 13.65 34.60
N ASN A 168 -4.25 14.85 34.54
CA ASN A 168 -4.96 16.06 34.10
C ASN A 168 -5.47 15.90 32.66
N LEU A 169 -4.64 15.39 31.76
CA LEU A 169 -5.04 15.17 30.38
C LEU A 169 -6.11 14.06 30.26
N ALA A 170 -5.97 12.97 31.01
CA ALA A 170 -6.95 11.89 31.01
C ALA A 170 -8.33 12.39 31.43
N ILE A 171 -8.43 13.16 32.52
CA ILE A 171 -9.69 13.75 32.99
C ILE A 171 -10.29 14.69 31.92
N GLU A 172 -9.47 15.51 31.28
CA GLU A 172 -9.92 16.41 30.22
C GLU A 172 -10.49 15.65 29.01
N LEU A 173 -9.81 14.60 28.56
CA LEU A 173 -10.24 13.80 27.41
C LEU A 173 -11.48 12.97 27.74
N TRP A 174 -11.51 12.36 28.92
CA TRP A 174 -12.64 11.56 29.38
C TRP A 174 -13.91 12.40 29.54
N SER A 175 -13.82 13.55 30.23
CA SER A 175 -14.97 14.43 30.48
C SER A 175 -15.62 14.97 29.20
N ARG A 176 -14.85 15.08 28.11
CA ARG A 176 -15.32 15.51 26.80
C ARG A 176 -15.62 14.37 25.83
N ASN A 177 -15.29 13.14 26.22
CA ASN A 177 -15.39 11.91 25.43
C ASN A 177 -14.59 11.98 24.12
N LEU A 178 -13.28 12.26 24.23
CA LEU A 178 -12.40 12.54 23.10
C LEU A 178 -11.22 11.56 22.99
N THR A 179 -10.83 11.28 21.74
CA THR A 179 -9.52 10.71 21.37
C THR A 179 -8.71 11.77 20.64
N LEU A 180 -7.49 12.03 21.10
CA LEU A 180 -6.49 12.77 20.34
C LEU A 180 -5.83 11.84 19.32
N VAL A 181 -5.55 12.37 18.13
CA VAL A 181 -4.78 11.69 17.09
C VAL A 181 -3.57 12.55 16.75
N ALA A 182 -2.39 12.05 17.08
CA ALA A 182 -1.11 12.70 16.87
C ALA A 182 -0.18 11.84 16.01
N GLU A 183 0.80 12.46 15.39
CA GLU A 183 1.89 11.77 14.69
C GLU A 183 3.19 12.02 15.47
N LEU A 184 3.78 10.97 16.03
CA LEU A 184 5.10 11.04 16.67
C LEU A 184 6.16 11.03 15.58
N CYS A 185 6.91 12.14 15.48
CA CYS A 185 8.00 12.31 14.54
C CYS A 185 9.28 12.59 15.32
N ASP A 186 10.22 11.65 15.34
CA ASP A 186 11.47 11.77 16.11
C ASP A 186 12.54 10.82 15.53
N ASP A 187 13.56 11.39 14.88
CA ASP A 187 14.65 10.64 14.25
C ASP A 187 15.47 9.84 15.27
N SER A 188 15.47 10.21 16.55
CA SER A 188 16.19 9.47 17.60
C SER A 188 15.48 8.17 18.00
N PHE A 189 14.17 8.09 17.76
CA PHE A 189 13.38 6.89 17.98
C PHE A 189 13.32 6.01 16.71
N GLU A 190 12.90 6.58 15.58
CA GLU A 190 12.81 5.87 14.29
C GLU A 190 12.92 6.89 13.15
N GLU A 191 14.01 6.83 12.36
CA GLU A 191 14.09 7.68 11.17
C GLU A 191 13.11 7.19 10.11
N ARG A 192 12.46 8.13 9.42
CA ARG A 192 11.64 7.81 8.26
C ARG A 192 12.28 8.35 6.99
N ILE A 193 11.54 9.12 6.22
CA ILE A 193 12.02 9.76 4.99
C ILE A 193 12.30 11.24 5.25
N ILE A 194 11.47 11.92 6.03
CA ILE A 194 11.66 13.33 6.38
C ILE A 194 12.31 13.41 7.76
N SER A 195 13.22 14.36 7.95
CA SER A 195 13.94 14.53 9.21
C SER A 195 13.17 15.35 10.24
N TYR A 196 13.15 14.83 11.46
CA TYR A 196 12.57 15.46 12.64
C TYR A 196 13.57 15.40 13.80
N THR A 197 14.32 16.49 13.96
CA THR A 197 15.34 16.66 15.01
C THR A 197 15.13 17.95 15.78
N GLY A 198 15.68 18.03 16.99
CA GLY A 198 15.61 19.22 17.84
C GLY A 198 14.16 19.64 18.12
N GLU A 199 13.83 20.91 17.87
CA GLU A 199 12.49 21.46 18.08
C GLU A 199 11.40 20.89 17.15
N LYS A 200 11.81 20.18 16.09
CA LYS A 200 10.87 19.48 15.18
C LYS A 200 10.56 18.06 15.64
N ALA A 201 11.27 17.53 16.64
CA ALA A 201 10.96 16.22 17.17
C ALA A 201 9.82 16.32 18.19
N GLY A 202 8.84 15.44 18.11
CA GLY A 202 7.74 15.34 19.07
C GLY A 202 6.41 14.89 18.49
N LEU A 203 5.34 15.15 19.26
CA LEU A 203 3.97 14.78 18.91
C LEU A 203 3.27 15.91 18.16
N TYR A 204 3.03 15.70 16.87
CA TYR A 204 2.23 16.61 16.04
C TYR A 204 0.75 16.28 16.20
N LEU A 205 -0.01 17.09 16.92
CA LEU A 205 -1.46 16.87 17.06
C LEU A 205 -2.16 17.29 15.77
N HIS A 206 -2.85 16.35 15.15
CA HIS A 206 -3.58 16.61 13.91
C HIS A 206 -5.06 16.27 13.98
N GLY A 207 -5.55 15.59 15.01
CA GLY A 207 -6.99 15.39 15.16
C GLY A 207 -7.45 15.25 16.57
N ILE A 208 -8.74 15.52 16.75
CA ILE A 208 -9.48 15.29 17.97
C ILE A 208 -10.83 14.73 17.54
N ASN A 209 -11.09 13.48 17.90
CA ASN A 209 -12.29 12.75 17.52
C ASN A 209 -13.16 12.53 18.75
N ALA A 210 -14.47 12.65 18.61
CA ALA A 210 -15.38 12.18 19.66
C ALA A 210 -15.41 10.64 19.66
N ASN A 211 -15.42 10.03 20.83
CA ASN A 211 -15.53 8.58 20.98
C ASN A 211 -17.01 8.17 20.85
N VAL A 212 -17.55 8.27 19.64
CA VAL A 212 -18.93 7.88 19.30
C VAL A 212 -18.93 7.06 18.01
N THR A 213 -20.07 6.45 17.68
CA THR A 213 -20.25 5.62 16.48
C THR A 213 -20.02 6.44 15.19
N LYS A 214 -20.59 7.64 15.12
CA LYS A 214 -20.46 8.58 13.99
C LYS A 214 -19.07 9.23 13.91
N PHE A 215 -18.65 9.60 12.71
CA PHE A 215 -17.41 10.35 12.53
C PHE A 215 -17.57 11.83 12.84
N LEU A 216 -17.29 12.18 14.10
CA LEU A 216 -17.22 13.57 14.56
C LEU A 216 -15.78 13.92 14.92
N THR A 217 -15.25 14.96 14.28
CA THR A 217 -13.88 15.44 14.45
C THR A 217 -13.84 16.95 14.52
N PHE A 218 -12.88 17.49 15.26
CA PHE A 218 -12.74 18.94 15.44
C PHE A 218 -12.17 19.60 14.19
N PRO A 219 -12.61 20.82 13.83
CA PRO A 219 -11.95 21.64 12.82
C PRO A 219 -10.50 21.90 13.19
N VAL A 220 -9.61 22.02 12.20
CA VAL A 220 -8.15 22.13 12.43
C VAL A 220 -7.79 23.30 13.37
N ALA A 221 -8.51 24.42 13.29
CA ALA A 221 -8.28 25.55 14.20
C ALA A 221 -8.47 25.18 15.69
N HIS A 222 -9.47 24.36 16.01
CA HIS A 222 -9.72 23.88 17.38
C HIS A 222 -8.68 22.84 17.81
N VAL A 223 -8.23 21.99 16.88
CA VAL A 223 -7.12 21.07 17.11
C VAL A 223 -5.85 21.83 17.46
N GLN A 224 -5.50 22.87 16.70
CA GLN A 224 -4.32 23.70 16.99
C GLN A 224 -4.43 24.46 18.31
N LYS A 225 -5.62 24.93 18.69
CA LYS A 225 -5.85 25.56 19.98
C LYS A 225 -5.57 24.59 21.13
N PHE A 226 -6.12 23.38 21.06
CA PHE A 226 -5.86 22.32 22.04
C PHE A 226 -4.38 21.92 22.06
N ALA A 227 -3.75 21.81 20.88
CA ALA A 227 -2.34 21.48 20.76
C ALA A 227 -1.45 22.45 21.55
N LYS A 228 -1.67 23.77 21.37
CA LYS A 228 -0.94 24.82 22.10
C LYS A 228 -1.18 24.73 23.61
N GLU A 229 -2.41 24.48 24.04
CA GLU A 229 -2.77 24.39 25.46
C GLU A 229 -2.10 23.19 26.17
N TRP A 230 -1.86 22.08 25.44
CA TRP A 230 -1.36 20.83 25.99
C TRP A 230 0.06 20.47 25.53
N GLY A 231 0.75 21.38 24.83
CA GLY A 231 2.17 21.27 24.50
C GLY A 231 2.48 20.42 23.27
N PHE A 232 1.50 20.15 22.42
CA PHE A 232 1.70 19.43 21.15
C PHE A 232 2.24 20.36 20.06
N LEU A 233 3.00 19.79 19.14
CA LEU A 233 3.39 20.47 17.90
C LEU A 233 2.19 20.56 16.95
N THR A 234 2.20 21.58 16.08
CA THR A 234 1.13 21.81 15.10
C THR A 234 1.69 21.84 13.69
N GLN A 235 0.81 21.55 12.73
CA GLN A 235 1.08 21.62 11.31
C GLN A 235 0.42 22.87 10.75
N ASP A 236 1.04 23.47 9.73
CA ASP A 236 0.39 24.51 8.95
C ASP A 236 -0.77 23.90 8.14
N PHE A 237 -1.83 24.68 7.97
CA PHE A 237 -2.95 24.31 7.13
C PHE A 237 -3.44 25.52 6.33
N VAL A 238 -4.06 25.24 5.20
CA VAL A 238 -4.74 26.22 4.37
C VAL A 238 -6.20 25.83 4.21
N VAL A 239 -7.06 26.81 3.97
CA VAL A 239 -8.50 26.60 3.84
C VAL A 239 -8.96 27.18 2.51
N PHE A 240 -9.76 26.42 1.78
CA PHE A 240 -10.44 26.87 0.57
C PHE A 240 -11.93 26.61 0.71
N ASP A 241 -12.76 27.53 0.22
CA ASP A 241 -14.22 27.33 0.20
C ASP A 241 -14.65 26.44 -0.97
N VAL A 242 -13.89 26.48 -2.07
CA VAL A 242 -14.19 25.80 -3.33
C VAL A 242 -13.13 24.75 -3.67
N ILE A 243 -13.58 23.55 -4.04
CA ILE A 243 -12.69 22.41 -4.36
C ILE A 243 -11.78 22.69 -5.55
N LYS A 244 -12.22 23.49 -6.53
CA LYS A 244 -11.42 23.84 -7.71
C LYS A 244 -10.14 24.57 -7.32
N ASP A 245 -10.22 25.50 -6.38
CA ASP A 245 -9.06 26.26 -5.90
C ASP A 245 -8.12 25.37 -5.07
N ALA A 246 -8.71 24.52 -4.20
CA ALA A 246 -7.97 23.50 -3.47
C ALA A 246 -7.20 22.57 -4.41
N ARG A 247 -7.82 22.13 -5.51
CA ARG A 247 -7.20 21.26 -6.52
C ARG A 247 -6.05 21.96 -7.23
N VAL A 248 -6.24 23.20 -7.69
CA VAL A 248 -5.16 23.99 -8.32
C VAL A 248 -3.98 24.14 -7.36
N PHE A 249 -4.24 24.38 -6.08
CA PHE A 249 -3.21 24.47 -5.06
C PHE A 249 -2.45 23.14 -4.88
N ILE A 250 -3.15 22.00 -4.80
CA ILE A 250 -2.55 20.65 -4.69
C ILE A 250 -1.73 20.30 -5.94
N ASP A 251 -2.23 20.63 -7.13
CA ASP A 251 -1.52 20.38 -8.40
C ASP A 251 -0.23 21.19 -8.46
N ASN A 252 -0.24 22.43 -7.98
CA ASN A 252 0.96 23.27 -7.88
C ASN A 252 1.96 22.71 -6.85
N ALA A 253 1.51 22.28 -5.67
CA ALA A 253 2.35 21.60 -4.69
C ALA A 253 2.99 20.33 -5.26
N THR A 254 2.23 19.57 -6.07
CA THR A 254 2.71 18.36 -6.77
C THR A 254 3.76 18.70 -7.83
N LYS A 255 3.58 19.77 -8.61
CA LYS A 255 4.60 20.23 -9.58
C LYS A 255 5.89 20.69 -8.90
N LEU A 256 5.77 21.33 -7.74
CA LEU A 256 6.92 21.79 -6.94
C LEU A 256 7.57 20.66 -6.13
N GLY A 257 6.85 19.56 -5.90
CA GLY A 257 7.26 18.45 -5.04
C GLY A 257 7.42 18.84 -3.57
N SER A 258 6.73 19.91 -3.15
CA SER A 258 6.78 20.44 -1.79
C SER A 258 5.45 21.09 -1.43
N PHE A 259 5.18 21.17 -0.12
CA PHE A 259 4.04 21.89 0.45
C PHE A 259 4.61 22.94 1.40
N ASN A 260 4.29 24.22 1.19
CA ASN A 260 4.87 25.35 1.93
C ASN A 260 6.41 25.29 2.02
N GLY A 261 7.06 24.92 0.91
CA GLY A 261 8.53 24.79 0.83
C GLY A 261 9.13 23.58 1.56
N ARG A 262 8.31 22.73 2.19
CA ARG A 262 8.76 21.49 2.85
C ARG A 262 8.53 20.28 1.95
N VAL A 263 9.48 19.36 1.96
CA VAL A 263 9.28 18.02 1.38
C VAL A 263 8.22 17.31 2.21
N VAL A 264 7.16 16.82 1.56
CA VAL A 264 6.06 16.11 2.22
C VAL A 264 5.71 14.84 1.45
N LYS A 265 5.18 13.85 2.17
CA LYS A 265 4.64 12.62 1.56
C LYS A 265 3.40 12.89 0.71
N GLY A 266 2.61 13.85 1.13
CA GLY A 266 1.25 14.07 0.66
C GLY A 266 0.56 15.12 1.53
N VAL A 267 -0.70 15.36 1.20
CA VAL A 267 -1.60 16.21 1.96
C VAL A 267 -2.88 15.44 2.31
N VAL A 268 -3.49 15.80 3.44
CA VAL A 268 -4.85 15.37 3.80
C VAL A 268 -5.77 16.56 3.63
N ILE A 269 -6.91 16.30 3.00
CA ILE A 269 -7.99 17.27 2.81
C ILE A 269 -9.14 16.82 3.70
N ARG A 270 -9.64 17.74 4.52
CA ARG A 270 -10.82 17.56 5.38
C ARG A 270 -11.93 18.42 4.83
N CYS A 271 -13.08 17.82 4.62
CA CYS A 271 -14.28 18.49 4.16
C CYS A 271 -15.51 17.73 4.66
N LYS A 272 -16.66 18.00 4.04
CA LYS A 272 -17.86 17.18 4.25
C LYS A 272 -18.29 16.52 2.95
N ILE A 273 -18.85 15.33 3.03
CA ILE A 273 -19.47 14.62 1.90
C ILE A 273 -20.97 14.42 2.17
N LEU A 274 -21.78 14.47 1.12
CA LEU A 274 -23.19 14.14 1.19
C LEU A 274 -23.34 12.62 1.39
N GLY A 275 -23.89 12.20 2.54
CA GLY A 275 -24.15 10.81 2.86
C GLY A 275 -25.25 10.25 1.95
N SER A 276 -25.00 9.07 1.36
CA SER A 276 -25.91 8.44 0.39
C SER A 276 -27.25 8.00 1.01
N GLU A 277 -27.26 7.66 2.30
CA GLU A 277 -28.45 7.15 3.00
C GLU A 277 -29.15 8.22 3.84
N SER A 278 -28.39 9.14 4.45
CA SER A 278 -28.92 10.16 5.36
C SER A 278 -29.34 11.45 4.64
N GLY A 279 -28.78 11.73 3.45
CA GLY A 279 -28.91 13.04 2.81
C GLY A 279 -28.24 14.18 3.58
N GLU A 280 -27.53 13.87 4.67
CA GLU A 280 -26.82 14.83 5.50
C GLU A 280 -25.34 14.88 5.13
N TYR A 281 -24.69 16.00 5.47
CA TYR A 281 -23.26 16.15 5.24
C TYR A 281 -22.43 15.65 6.42
N GLU A 282 -21.60 14.66 6.16
CA GLU A 282 -20.75 14.00 7.15
C GLU A 282 -19.28 14.36 6.97
N ASN A 283 -18.47 14.27 8.04
CA ASN A 283 -17.04 14.54 7.95
C ASN A 283 -16.38 13.55 7.00
N PHE A 284 -15.65 14.07 6.02
CA PHE A 284 -15.03 13.26 4.97
C PHE A 284 -13.61 13.72 4.71
N PHE A 285 -12.69 12.76 4.79
CA PHE A 285 -11.28 13.00 4.56
C PHE A 285 -10.85 12.24 3.30
N PHE A 286 -9.99 12.85 2.51
CA PHE A 286 -9.25 12.18 1.45
C PHE A 286 -7.82 12.71 1.42
N LYS A 287 -6.93 12.05 0.69
CA LYS A 287 -5.51 12.43 0.62
C LYS A 287 -5.00 12.51 -0.81
N CYS A 288 -4.06 13.40 -1.03
CA CYS A 288 -3.35 13.52 -2.29
C CYS A 288 -1.87 13.22 -2.07
N LYS A 289 -1.27 12.39 -2.91
CA LYS A 289 0.18 12.21 -2.93
C LYS A 289 0.82 13.45 -3.55
N ILE A 290 1.82 14.02 -2.89
CA ILE A 290 2.68 15.05 -3.50
C ILE A 290 3.87 14.32 -4.11
N ARG A 291 3.93 14.29 -5.45
CA ARG A 291 5.03 13.66 -6.18
C ARG A 291 6.27 14.53 -6.08
N GLY A 292 7.45 13.92 -5.91
CA GLY A 292 8.71 14.66 -5.85
C GLY A 292 9.76 14.02 -4.94
N LEU A 293 10.49 14.85 -4.19
CA LEU A 293 11.68 14.41 -3.43
C LEU A 293 11.39 13.29 -2.43
N TYR A 294 10.22 13.31 -1.80
CA TYR A 294 9.84 12.26 -0.87
C TYR A 294 9.91 10.86 -1.53
N GLN A 295 9.43 10.74 -2.77
CA GLN A 295 9.44 9.47 -3.50
C GLN A 295 10.86 9.02 -3.82
N ILE A 296 11.72 9.95 -4.26
CA ILE A 296 13.13 9.67 -4.56
C ILE A 296 13.86 9.22 -3.29
N TYR A 297 13.71 9.93 -2.18
CA TYR A 297 14.34 9.58 -0.91
C TYR A 297 13.83 8.25 -0.36
N ARG A 298 12.54 7.96 -0.54
CA ARG A 298 12.00 6.64 -0.23
C ARG A 298 12.66 5.58 -1.10
N GLN A 299 12.73 5.77 -2.42
CA GLN A 299 13.38 4.82 -3.32
C GLN A 299 14.83 4.57 -2.91
N TRP A 300 15.61 5.61 -2.62
CA TRP A 300 16.98 5.52 -2.12
C TRP A 300 17.10 4.65 -0.87
N ARG A 301 16.17 4.82 0.09
CA ARG A 301 16.10 3.98 1.29
C ARG A 301 15.82 2.51 0.94
N GLU A 302 14.81 2.25 0.13
CA GLU A 302 14.42 0.88 -0.24
C GLU A 302 15.53 0.18 -1.03
N TYR A 303 16.18 0.88 -1.98
CA TYR A 303 17.33 0.38 -2.71
C TYR A 303 18.49 0.03 -1.80
N THR A 304 18.85 0.92 -0.87
CA THR A 304 19.94 0.70 0.07
C THR A 304 19.66 -0.52 0.96
N LYS A 305 18.41 -0.64 1.47
CA LYS A 305 17.98 -1.83 2.21
C LYS A 305 18.06 -3.11 1.36
N ALA A 306 17.64 -3.06 0.09
CA ALA A 306 17.69 -4.21 -0.81
C ALA A 306 19.13 -4.64 -1.13
N ILE A 307 20.04 -3.69 -1.32
CA ILE A 307 21.48 -3.96 -1.52
C ILE A 307 22.06 -4.66 -0.29
N LEU A 308 21.77 -4.15 0.92
CA LEU A 308 22.23 -4.73 2.18
C LEU A 308 21.69 -6.15 2.42
N LYS A 309 20.42 -6.43 2.05
CA LYS A 309 19.78 -7.73 2.30
C LYS A 309 20.13 -8.80 1.26
N SER A 310 20.25 -8.44 -0.02
CA SER A 310 20.11 -9.44 -1.09
C SER A 310 20.96 -9.19 -2.35
N GLN A 311 22.07 -8.45 -2.27
CA GLN A 311 22.94 -8.15 -3.44
C GLN A 311 22.13 -7.64 -4.65
N PHE A 312 21.14 -6.81 -4.36
CA PHE A 312 20.19 -6.33 -5.36
C PHE A 312 20.87 -5.36 -6.33
N VAL A 313 20.62 -5.52 -7.63
CA VAL A 313 21.05 -4.56 -8.65
C VAL A 313 19.88 -3.64 -9.03
N PRO A 314 20.00 -2.32 -8.80
CA PRO A 314 19.00 -1.34 -9.23
C PRO A 314 18.72 -1.37 -10.72
N ARG A 315 17.43 -1.38 -11.07
CA ARG A 315 16.94 -1.33 -12.45
C ARG A 315 16.47 0.07 -12.87
N ASN A 316 16.36 1.01 -11.93
CA ASN A 316 15.95 2.39 -12.22
C ASN A 316 17.08 3.13 -12.96
N ASN A 317 16.75 3.83 -14.03
CA ASN A 317 17.69 4.56 -14.90
C ASN A 317 17.98 6.00 -14.46
N ASP A 318 17.56 6.38 -13.25
CA ASP A 318 17.90 7.65 -12.67
C ASP A 318 19.39 7.69 -12.30
N MET A 319 20.14 8.59 -12.95
CA MET A 319 21.58 8.76 -12.72
C MET A 319 21.88 9.22 -11.29
N MET A 320 21.04 10.09 -10.73
CA MET A 320 21.18 10.55 -9.35
C MET A 320 21.04 9.41 -8.35
N THR A 321 20.10 8.49 -8.60
CA THR A 321 19.94 7.27 -7.80
C THR A 321 21.18 6.39 -7.88
N HIS A 322 21.77 6.17 -9.06
CA HIS A 322 23.01 5.40 -9.16
C HIS A 322 24.16 6.04 -8.38
N GLU A 323 24.38 7.35 -8.53
CA GLU A 323 25.43 8.05 -7.79
C GLU A 323 25.21 7.97 -6.27
N TYR A 324 23.97 8.09 -5.81
CA TYR A 324 23.62 7.92 -4.41
C TYR A 324 23.92 6.50 -3.92
N LEU A 325 23.57 5.47 -4.70
CA LEU A 325 23.75 4.07 -4.29
C LEU A 325 25.23 3.67 -4.27
N GLU A 326 26.03 4.14 -5.22
CA GLU A 326 27.49 3.97 -5.17
C GLU A 326 28.11 4.66 -3.93
N PHE A 327 27.64 5.87 -3.61
CA PHE A 327 28.04 6.56 -2.40
C PHE A 327 27.65 5.77 -1.14
N ALA A 328 26.38 5.37 -1.04
CA ALA A 328 25.85 4.64 0.11
C ALA A 328 26.58 3.30 0.30
N GLN A 329 26.81 2.54 -0.78
CA GLN A 329 27.52 1.27 -0.73
C GLN A 329 28.95 1.44 -0.21
N ARG A 330 29.70 2.43 -0.71
CA ARG A 330 31.05 2.72 -0.19
C ARG A 330 31.03 3.06 1.29
N LYS A 331 30.07 3.88 1.72
CA LYS A 331 29.95 4.31 3.12
C LYS A 331 29.60 3.15 4.05
N LEU A 332 28.67 2.28 3.63
CA LEU A 332 28.20 1.13 4.40
C LEU A 332 29.24 0.01 4.49
N LEU A 333 30.11 -0.13 3.48
CA LEU A 333 31.27 -1.03 3.55
C LEU A 333 32.33 -0.55 4.55
N GLN A 334 32.52 0.77 4.67
CA GLN A 334 33.46 1.35 5.63
C GLN A 334 32.93 1.31 7.07
N GLU A 335 31.62 1.33 7.28
CA GLU A 335 30.98 1.33 8.60
C GLU A 335 29.91 0.22 8.71
N PRO A 336 30.29 -1.04 8.98
CA PRO A 336 29.34 -2.17 9.00
C PRO A 336 28.20 -2.04 10.02
N GLU A 337 28.46 -1.41 11.17
CA GLU A 337 27.43 -1.12 12.19
C GLU A 337 26.36 -0.17 11.66
N LEU A 338 26.73 0.80 10.82
CA LEU A 338 25.78 1.69 10.16
C LEU A 338 24.87 0.90 9.20
N GLY A 339 25.38 -0.15 8.55
CA GLY A 339 24.56 -1.06 7.72
C GLY A 339 23.50 -1.81 8.51
N ARG A 340 23.85 -2.35 9.69
CA ARG A 340 22.86 -3.01 10.57
C ARG A 340 21.83 -2.01 11.09
N ALA A 341 22.27 -0.84 11.50
CA ALA A 341 21.41 0.25 11.96
C ALA A 341 20.45 0.72 10.84
N TYR A 342 20.93 0.81 9.59
CA TYR A 342 20.13 1.20 8.43
C TYR A 342 18.96 0.26 8.15
N LEU A 343 19.16 -1.06 8.33
CA LEU A 343 18.08 -2.04 8.19
C LEU A 343 16.94 -1.79 9.18
N ASN A 344 17.27 -1.25 10.36
CA ASN A 344 16.34 -0.84 11.41
C ASN A 344 15.94 0.64 11.33
N ASN A 345 16.11 1.28 10.16
CA ASN A 345 15.79 2.70 9.93
C ASN A 345 16.60 3.69 10.80
N HIS A 346 17.88 3.46 11.01
CA HIS A 346 18.79 4.43 11.62
C HIS A 346 19.94 4.78 10.67
N GLY A 347 20.25 6.08 10.52
CA GLY A 347 21.25 6.58 9.58
C GLY A 347 20.77 6.73 8.14
N VAL A 348 19.49 6.49 7.86
CA VAL A 348 18.86 6.66 6.54
C VAL A 348 18.99 8.10 6.05
N ILE A 349 18.57 9.03 6.91
CA ILE A 349 18.60 10.47 6.66
C ILE A 349 20.05 10.93 6.64
N LYS A 350 20.87 10.48 7.61
CA LYS A 350 22.28 10.87 7.72
C LYS A 350 23.07 10.58 6.43
N ILE A 351 22.95 9.37 5.89
CA ILE A 351 23.64 8.98 4.64
C ILE A 351 23.15 9.84 3.47
N ARG A 352 21.83 10.03 3.34
CA ARG A 352 21.27 10.91 2.29
C ARG A 352 21.82 12.33 2.38
N GLU A 353 21.72 12.94 3.55
CA GLU A 353 22.15 14.33 3.71
C GLU A 353 23.66 14.48 3.51
N GLN A 354 24.46 13.47 3.86
CA GLN A 354 25.89 13.47 3.57
C GLN A 354 26.15 13.46 2.05
N PHE A 355 25.47 12.58 1.30
CA PHE A 355 25.56 12.56 -0.17
C PHE A 355 25.20 13.91 -0.79
N LEU A 356 24.07 14.50 -0.37
CA LEU A 356 23.61 15.79 -0.90
C LEU A 356 24.59 16.92 -0.61
N ARG A 357 25.18 16.95 0.59
CA ARG A 357 26.23 17.91 0.96
C ARG A 357 27.49 17.74 0.12
N GLU A 358 27.99 16.52 -0.03
CA GLU A 358 29.20 16.24 -0.81
C GLU A 358 29.05 16.62 -2.29
N LYS A 359 27.86 16.43 -2.86
CA LYS A 359 27.56 16.82 -4.25
C LYS A 359 27.23 18.31 -4.42
N ASN A 360 27.12 19.06 -3.33
CA ASN A 360 26.65 20.45 -3.31
C ASN A 360 25.29 20.61 -4.04
N ILE A 361 24.35 19.69 -3.77
CA ILE A 361 23.03 19.63 -4.40
C ILE A 361 21.98 20.03 -3.38
N LEU A 362 21.25 21.11 -3.67
CA LEU A 362 20.04 21.48 -2.93
C LEU A 362 18.88 20.55 -3.32
N GLY A 363 17.97 20.25 -2.39
CA GLY A 363 16.87 19.30 -2.62
C GLY A 363 16.11 19.53 -3.94
N TYR A 364 15.74 20.78 -4.28
CA TYR A 364 15.02 21.07 -5.53
C TYR A 364 15.80 20.72 -6.81
N SER A 365 17.14 20.76 -6.81
CA SER A 365 17.94 20.35 -7.97
C SER A 365 18.05 18.84 -8.11
N VAL A 366 17.81 18.06 -7.05
CA VAL A 366 17.64 16.59 -7.15
C VAL A 366 16.45 16.26 -8.04
N LEU A 367 15.31 16.91 -7.83
CA LEU A 367 14.08 16.72 -8.63
C LEU A 367 14.31 17.01 -10.13
N LYS A 368 14.98 18.12 -10.45
CA LYS A 368 15.30 18.47 -11.84
C LYS A 368 16.26 17.47 -12.49
N ARG A 369 17.27 17.00 -11.74
CA ARG A 369 18.26 16.05 -12.23
C ARG A 369 17.69 14.63 -12.34
N SER A 370 16.76 14.24 -11.47
CA SER A 370 16.15 12.91 -11.52
C SER A 370 15.16 12.74 -12.66
N LEU A 371 14.60 13.85 -13.17
CA LEU A 371 13.77 13.85 -14.38
C LEU A 371 14.60 13.66 -15.66
N ALA A 372 15.92 13.87 -15.60
CA ALA A 372 16.84 13.49 -16.66
C ALA A 372 17.13 11.97 -16.61
N VAL A 373 16.07 11.18 -16.68
CA VAL A 373 16.12 9.72 -16.76
C VAL A 373 16.92 9.34 -18.01
N ARG A 374 17.96 8.52 -17.87
CA ARG A 374 18.56 7.88 -19.05
C ARG A 374 17.47 7.08 -19.74
N LYS A 375 17.11 7.41 -20.97
CA LYS A 375 16.34 6.48 -21.80
C LYS A 375 17.16 5.20 -21.86
N LEU A 376 16.63 4.10 -21.31
CA LEU A 376 17.20 2.79 -21.64
C LEU A 376 17.14 2.68 -23.14
N GLU A 377 18.29 2.46 -23.78
CA GLU A 377 18.35 2.07 -25.18
C GLU A 377 17.90 0.61 -25.26
N LEU A 378 16.59 0.40 -25.14
CA LEU A 378 15.94 -0.89 -25.32
C LEU A 378 15.95 -1.32 -26.79
N GLN A 379 16.31 -0.41 -27.70
CA GLN A 379 16.18 -0.60 -29.13
C GLN A 379 17.07 -1.73 -29.68
N ASP A 380 18.21 -1.95 -29.04
CA ASP A 380 19.20 -2.95 -29.44
C ASP A 380 19.01 -4.32 -28.78
N ILE A 381 18.06 -4.44 -27.85
CA ILE A 381 17.85 -5.66 -27.08
C ILE A 381 17.04 -6.66 -27.91
N VAL A 382 17.57 -7.87 -28.01
CA VAL A 382 16.99 -8.99 -28.77
C VAL A 382 16.68 -10.22 -27.90
N ASP A 383 17.14 -10.24 -26.66
CA ASP A 383 16.98 -11.36 -25.72
C ASP A 383 16.94 -10.89 -24.25
N ASN A 384 16.88 -11.85 -23.31
CA ASN A 384 16.80 -11.62 -21.88
C ASN A 384 15.58 -10.76 -21.44
N ILE A 385 14.44 -10.88 -22.12
CA ILE A 385 13.23 -10.11 -21.80
C ILE A 385 12.24 -10.97 -20.99
N ILE A 386 11.69 -10.41 -19.92
CA ILE A 386 10.65 -11.04 -19.09
C ILE A 386 9.40 -10.17 -19.15
N LEU A 387 8.31 -10.75 -19.62
CA LEU A 387 7.00 -10.12 -19.63
C LEU A 387 6.28 -10.47 -18.33
N VAL A 388 5.92 -9.45 -17.55
CA VAL A 388 5.37 -9.59 -16.19
C VAL A 388 3.95 -9.02 -16.16
N PRO A 389 2.92 -9.86 -16.19
CA PRO A 389 1.55 -9.39 -16.13
C PRO A 389 1.18 -8.81 -14.78
N ILE A 390 0.34 -7.78 -14.79
CA ILE A 390 -0.33 -7.20 -13.62
C ILE A 390 -1.80 -7.15 -13.97
N SER A 391 -2.58 -8.07 -13.40
CA SER A 391 -3.93 -8.39 -13.90
C SER A 391 -4.74 -9.20 -12.91
N THR A 392 -6.03 -9.36 -13.17
CA THR A 392 -6.92 -10.25 -12.42
C THR A 392 -7.11 -11.58 -13.17
N ILE A 393 -7.84 -12.51 -12.57
CA ILE A 393 -8.20 -13.80 -13.18
C ILE A 393 -9.15 -13.55 -14.36
N GLY A 394 -9.00 -14.31 -15.45
CA GLY A 394 -9.89 -14.22 -16.62
C GLY A 394 -9.57 -13.08 -17.60
N CYS A 395 -8.55 -12.25 -17.35
CA CYS A 395 -8.15 -11.19 -18.30
C CYS A 395 -7.55 -11.70 -19.62
N GLY A 396 -7.35 -13.02 -19.80
CA GLY A 396 -6.77 -13.59 -21.03
C GLY A 396 -5.25 -13.73 -21.05
N LYS A 397 -4.56 -13.50 -19.92
CA LYS A 397 -3.09 -13.67 -19.75
C LYS A 397 -2.52 -14.92 -20.42
N THR A 398 -3.04 -16.09 -20.04
CA THR A 398 -2.53 -17.38 -20.53
C THR A 398 -2.78 -17.54 -22.02
N THR A 399 -3.94 -17.08 -22.51
CA THR A 399 -4.25 -17.07 -23.94
C THR A 399 -3.25 -16.22 -24.71
N VAL A 400 -3.02 -14.97 -24.28
CA VAL A 400 -2.03 -14.06 -24.87
C VAL A 400 -0.62 -14.67 -24.85
N SER A 401 -0.21 -15.22 -23.70
CA SER A 401 1.10 -15.86 -23.53
C SER A 401 1.33 -17.01 -24.52
N LEU A 402 0.34 -17.91 -24.65
CA LEU A 402 0.41 -19.05 -25.56
C LEU A 402 0.39 -18.63 -27.03
N SER A 403 -0.36 -17.59 -27.38
CA SER A 403 -0.36 -17.01 -28.73
C SER A 403 1.01 -16.44 -29.10
N LEU A 404 1.65 -15.69 -28.20
CA LEU A 404 3.01 -15.18 -28.43
C LEU A 404 4.05 -16.30 -28.50
N SER A 405 3.91 -17.34 -27.68
CA SER A 405 4.77 -18.52 -27.73
C SER A 405 4.65 -19.23 -29.09
N PHE A 406 3.44 -19.31 -29.66
CA PHE A 406 3.21 -19.88 -30.99
C PHE A 406 3.81 -19.01 -32.10
N LEU A 407 3.63 -17.69 -32.04
CA LEU A 407 4.13 -16.77 -33.08
C LEU A 407 5.65 -16.70 -33.14
N PHE A 408 6.31 -16.61 -31.99
CA PHE A 408 7.72 -16.24 -31.90
C PHE A 408 8.60 -17.31 -31.23
N GLY A 409 8.02 -18.44 -30.82
CA GLY A 409 8.74 -19.50 -30.12
C GLY A 409 9.22 -19.11 -28.71
N TRP A 410 8.65 -18.04 -28.13
CA TRP A 410 9.00 -17.53 -26.80
C TRP A 410 8.61 -18.49 -25.66
N GLY A 411 9.27 -18.35 -24.52
CA GLY A 411 9.00 -19.15 -23.33
C GLY A 411 7.76 -18.69 -22.58
N CYS A 412 7.05 -19.62 -21.94
CA CYS A 412 5.96 -19.33 -21.02
C CYS A 412 6.13 -20.18 -19.76
N VAL A 413 6.18 -19.53 -18.60
CA VAL A 413 6.18 -20.21 -17.29
C VAL A 413 4.89 -19.86 -16.59
N SER A 414 4.06 -20.87 -16.31
CA SER A 414 2.79 -20.69 -15.62
C SER A 414 2.96 -20.93 -14.14
N ASN A 415 2.50 -19.98 -13.33
CA ASN A 415 2.48 -20.17 -11.89
C ASN A 415 1.60 -21.36 -11.49
N ASN A 416 0.58 -21.71 -12.29
CA ASN A 416 -0.38 -22.79 -12.00
C ASN A 416 0.19 -24.20 -12.13
N THR A 417 1.37 -24.36 -12.73
CA THR A 417 2.03 -25.66 -12.87
C THR A 417 3.10 -25.91 -11.80
N ILE A 418 3.16 -25.07 -10.78
CA ILE A 418 4.13 -25.14 -9.69
C ILE A 418 3.36 -25.48 -8.42
N GLU A 419 3.95 -26.27 -7.54
CA GLU A 419 3.34 -26.76 -6.31
C GLU A 419 4.24 -26.45 -5.09
N GLY A 420 3.74 -26.67 -3.87
CA GLY A 420 4.55 -26.51 -2.66
C GLY A 420 4.60 -25.11 -2.03
N ARG A 421 5.16 -25.04 -0.82
CA ARG A 421 5.18 -23.82 0.03
C ARG A 421 6.17 -22.75 -0.45
N ASN A 422 7.20 -23.13 -1.21
CA ASN A 422 8.19 -22.22 -1.78
C ASN A 422 7.89 -21.80 -3.22
N ARG A 423 6.67 -22.07 -3.71
CA ARG A 423 6.25 -21.79 -5.09
C ARG A 423 6.58 -20.39 -5.61
N PRO A 424 6.48 -19.29 -4.85
CA PRO A 424 6.88 -17.99 -5.38
C PRO A 424 8.36 -17.89 -5.76
N HIS A 425 9.25 -18.57 -5.02
CA HIS A 425 10.67 -18.70 -5.34
C HIS A 425 10.86 -19.62 -6.56
N GLU A 426 10.25 -20.80 -6.52
CA GLU A 426 10.36 -21.79 -7.60
C GLU A 426 9.86 -21.25 -8.94
N PHE A 427 8.80 -20.43 -8.92
CA PHE A 427 8.32 -19.71 -10.09
C PHE A 427 9.36 -18.77 -10.69
N ALA A 428 10.04 -18.00 -9.85
CA ALA A 428 11.07 -17.08 -10.31
C ALA A 428 12.30 -17.83 -10.86
N GLU A 429 12.72 -18.91 -10.20
CA GLU A 429 13.79 -19.81 -10.69
C GLU A 429 13.42 -20.43 -12.05
N LYS A 430 12.19 -20.90 -12.21
CA LYS A 430 11.74 -21.50 -13.47
C LYS A 430 11.70 -20.49 -14.61
N VAL A 431 11.30 -19.24 -14.34
CA VAL A 431 11.38 -18.14 -15.30
C VAL A 431 12.83 -17.94 -15.75
N LEU A 432 13.79 -17.91 -14.82
CA LEU A 432 15.22 -17.77 -15.14
C LEU A 432 15.75 -18.96 -15.94
N GLU A 433 15.38 -20.19 -15.58
CA GLU A 433 15.78 -21.41 -16.30
C GLU A 433 15.32 -21.35 -17.77
N VAL A 434 14.07 -20.97 -18.02
CA VAL A 434 13.54 -20.86 -19.39
C VAL A 434 14.19 -19.69 -20.14
N LEU A 435 14.53 -18.59 -19.46
CA LEU A 435 15.18 -17.42 -20.06
C LEU A 435 16.60 -17.74 -20.56
N THR A 436 17.27 -18.77 -20.01
CA THR A 436 18.55 -19.24 -20.58
C THR A 436 18.40 -19.86 -21.98
N LYS A 437 17.19 -20.32 -22.32
CA LYS A 437 16.89 -21.08 -23.55
C LYS A 437 16.11 -20.25 -24.57
N LYS A 438 15.48 -19.15 -24.14
CA LYS A 438 14.52 -18.36 -24.93
C LYS A 438 14.80 -16.87 -24.78
N PRO A 439 14.67 -16.07 -25.86
CA PRO A 439 14.96 -14.64 -25.80
C PRO A 439 13.95 -13.85 -24.95
N VAL A 440 12.71 -14.34 -24.89
CA VAL A 440 11.61 -13.74 -24.13
C VAL A 440 10.93 -14.83 -23.32
N VAL A 441 10.59 -14.53 -22.06
CA VAL A 441 9.78 -15.38 -21.19
C VAL A 441 8.59 -14.62 -20.65
N PHE A 442 7.39 -15.17 -20.87
CA PHE A 442 6.17 -14.70 -20.24
C PHE A 442 6.03 -15.37 -18.86
N ALA A 443 6.13 -14.56 -17.80
CA ALA A 443 5.95 -15.00 -16.42
C ALA A 443 4.45 -14.98 -16.08
N ASP A 444 3.71 -16.02 -16.47
CA ASP A 444 2.25 -16.13 -16.34
C ASP A 444 1.81 -16.33 -14.88
N ARG A 445 1.81 -15.20 -14.15
CA ARG A 445 1.29 -14.98 -12.80
C ARG A 445 0.58 -13.63 -12.79
N SER A 446 -0.50 -13.51 -12.02
CA SER A 446 -1.34 -12.29 -12.01
C SER A 446 -0.67 -11.06 -11.38
N ASN A 447 0.28 -11.23 -10.45
CA ASN A 447 1.03 -10.16 -9.74
C ASN A 447 0.15 -8.98 -9.26
N VAL A 448 -1.00 -9.33 -8.69
CA VAL A 448 -2.09 -8.48 -8.23
C VAL A 448 -1.62 -7.44 -7.22
N GLN A 449 -0.75 -7.83 -6.30
CA GLN A 449 -0.28 -6.98 -5.20
C GLN A 449 1.19 -6.55 -5.36
N LYS A 450 1.54 -5.38 -4.81
CA LYS A 450 2.90 -4.82 -4.82
C LYS A 450 3.93 -5.79 -4.24
N PHE A 451 3.61 -6.54 -3.19
CA PHE A 451 4.57 -7.48 -2.60
C PHE A 451 4.93 -8.62 -3.56
N GLN A 452 3.97 -9.10 -4.36
CA GLN A 452 4.20 -10.16 -5.36
C GLN A 452 5.13 -9.64 -6.46
N ARG A 453 4.90 -8.40 -6.92
CA ARG A 453 5.77 -7.71 -7.87
C ARG A 453 7.17 -7.53 -7.29
N ASN A 454 7.27 -7.05 -6.05
CA ASN A 454 8.53 -6.88 -5.33
C ASN A 454 9.33 -8.18 -5.26
N GLN A 455 8.69 -9.29 -4.89
CA GLN A 455 9.34 -10.59 -4.79
C GLN A 455 9.98 -11.02 -6.12
N LEU A 456 9.24 -10.91 -7.22
CA LEU A 456 9.75 -11.28 -8.53
C LEU A 456 10.86 -10.33 -8.98
N ILE A 457 10.66 -9.02 -8.83
CA ILE A 457 11.66 -7.99 -9.17
C ILE A 457 12.97 -8.23 -8.42
N LEU A 458 12.92 -8.37 -7.09
CA LEU A 458 14.10 -8.60 -6.26
C LEU A 458 14.87 -9.85 -6.70
N HIS A 459 14.15 -10.95 -6.94
CA HIS A 459 14.75 -12.22 -7.34
C HIS A 459 15.44 -12.13 -8.70
N ILE A 460 14.76 -11.57 -9.72
CA ILE A 460 15.34 -11.41 -11.06
C ILE A 460 16.47 -10.38 -11.05
N SER A 461 16.34 -9.25 -10.32
CA SER A 461 17.41 -8.25 -10.15
C SER A 461 18.69 -8.84 -9.57
N ARG A 462 18.57 -9.78 -8.62
CA ARG A 462 19.72 -10.44 -8.02
C ARG A 462 20.38 -11.43 -8.98
N ASN A 463 19.58 -12.32 -9.57
CA ASN A 463 20.10 -13.49 -10.29
C ASN A 463 20.36 -13.23 -11.78
N LYS A 464 19.69 -12.25 -12.39
CA LYS A 464 19.83 -11.89 -13.82
C LYS A 464 19.66 -10.37 -14.03
N PRO A 465 20.63 -9.54 -13.57
CA PRO A 465 20.54 -8.08 -13.66
C PRO A 465 20.34 -7.54 -15.08
N GLN A 466 20.89 -8.23 -16.09
CA GLN A 466 20.79 -7.85 -17.50
C GLN A 466 19.41 -8.10 -18.12
N ALA A 467 18.54 -8.88 -17.45
CA ALA A 467 17.20 -9.12 -17.97
C ALA A 467 16.41 -7.80 -18.04
N ARG A 468 15.43 -7.69 -18.95
CA ARG A 468 14.49 -6.55 -18.99
C ARG A 468 13.12 -6.99 -18.55
N MET A 469 12.57 -6.36 -17.53
CA MET A 469 11.26 -6.67 -16.97
C MET A 469 10.23 -5.67 -17.51
N ILE A 470 9.27 -6.18 -18.27
CA ILE A 470 8.22 -5.36 -18.90
C ILE A 470 6.89 -5.65 -18.22
N ALA A 471 6.32 -4.65 -17.55
CA ALA A 471 5.01 -4.79 -16.93
C ALA A 471 3.93 -4.81 -18.02
N LEU A 472 3.14 -5.88 -18.07
CA LEU A 472 1.92 -5.94 -18.86
C LEU A 472 0.74 -5.56 -17.97
N ASN A 473 0.45 -4.26 -17.94
CA ASN A 473 -0.58 -3.70 -17.08
C ASN A 473 -1.96 -3.86 -17.73
N PHE A 474 -2.70 -4.90 -17.35
CA PHE A 474 -4.11 -5.00 -17.70
C PHE A 474 -4.86 -3.95 -16.90
N VAL A 475 -5.18 -2.83 -17.56
CA VAL A 475 -5.64 -1.61 -16.91
C VAL A 475 -6.94 -1.89 -16.18
N ASN A 476 -6.82 -1.98 -14.85
CA ASN A 476 -7.95 -2.07 -13.95
C ASN A 476 -8.13 -0.72 -13.26
N ASN A 477 -9.18 0.00 -13.62
CA ASN A 477 -9.66 1.17 -12.88
C ASN A 477 -11.03 0.85 -12.24
N GLU A 478 -11.41 1.61 -11.23
CA GLU A 478 -12.62 1.27 -10.45
C GLU A 478 -13.90 1.43 -11.25
N ALA A 479 -13.97 2.45 -12.10
CA ALA A 479 -15.07 2.63 -13.05
C ALA A 479 -15.23 1.41 -13.98
N SER A 480 -14.16 0.65 -14.22
CA SER A 480 -14.15 -0.56 -15.02
C SER A 480 -14.28 -1.85 -14.22
N PHE A 481 -14.18 -1.86 -12.88
CA PHE A 481 -14.13 -3.12 -12.11
C PHE A 481 -15.38 -3.98 -12.29
N GLU A 482 -16.56 -3.36 -12.33
CA GLU A 482 -17.81 -4.09 -12.57
C GLU A 482 -17.85 -4.69 -13.98
N ASN A 483 -17.39 -3.94 -14.98
CA ASN A 483 -17.31 -4.45 -16.35
C ASN A 483 -16.24 -5.55 -16.48
N ILE A 484 -15.09 -5.37 -15.82
CA ILE A 484 -14.02 -6.36 -15.75
C ILE A 484 -14.55 -7.64 -15.13
N ARG A 485 -15.23 -7.55 -13.97
CA ARG A 485 -15.86 -8.68 -13.28
C ARG A 485 -16.80 -9.43 -14.21
N LYS A 486 -17.73 -8.73 -14.86
CA LYS A 486 -18.65 -9.33 -15.83
C LYS A 486 -17.92 -10.05 -16.96
N VAL A 487 -16.95 -9.40 -17.59
CA VAL A 487 -16.21 -9.97 -18.73
C VAL A 487 -15.34 -11.16 -18.31
N THR A 488 -14.64 -11.07 -17.18
CA THR A 488 -13.77 -12.15 -16.72
C THR A 488 -14.59 -13.35 -16.26
N GLN A 489 -15.70 -13.16 -15.54
CA GLN A 489 -16.61 -14.24 -15.15
C GLN A 489 -17.20 -14.93 -16.40
N ALA A 490 -17.67 -14.17 -17.39
CA ALA A 490 -18.18 -14.72 -18.65
C ALA A 490 -17.15 -15.56 -19.42
N ARG A 491 -15.84 -15.32 -19.22
CA ARG A 491 -14.76 -16.12 -19.81
C ARG A 491 -14.41 -17.37 -19.03
N ILE A 492 -14.62 -17.36 -17.71
CA ILE A 492 -14.19 -18.42 -16.80
C ILE A 492 -15.30 -19.43 -16.54
N LEU A 493 -16.53 -18.97 -16.27
CA LEU A 493 -17.66 -19.83 -15.89
C LEU A 493 -17.95 -20.93 -16.94
N PRO A 494 -17.96 -20.67 -18.25
CA PRO A 494 -18.20 -21.72 -19.26
C PRO A 494 -17.09 -22.79 -19.32
N ARG A 495 -15.90 -22.51 -18.75
CA ARG A 495 -14.81 -23.49 -18.69
C ARG A 495 -15.06 -24.54 -17.60
N ILE A 496 -15.79 -24.17 -16.55
CA ILE A 496 -16.16 -25.04 -15.42
C ILE A 496 -17.26 -26.01 -15.85
N ASP A 497 -18.22 -25.57 -16.68
CA ASP A 497 -19.33 -26.37 -17.21
C ASP A 497 -18.90 -27.62 -18.00
N ASN A 498 -17.67 -27.66 -18.51
CA ASN A 498 -17.17 -28.80 -19.29
C ASN A 498 -16.65 -29.96 -18.42
N ASN A 499 -16.66 -29.83 -17.10
CA ASN A 499 -16.27 -30.89 -16.16
C ASN A 499 -17.54 -31.64 -15.69
N GLN A 500 -17.77 -32.85 -16.19
CA GLN A 500 -18.91 -33.72 -15.84
C GLN A 500 -18.88 -34.15 -14.35
N ARG A 501 -19.28 -33.28 -13.41
CA ARG A 501 -19.44 -33.58 -11.97
C ARG A 501 -20.73 -32.99 -11.43
N SER A 502 -21.25 -33.57 -10.35
CA SER A 502 -22.49 -33.14 -9.68
C SER A 502 -22.41 -31.76 -9.01
N ASP A 503 -21.21 -31.23 -8.79
CA ASP A 503 -20.97 -30.05 -7.93
C ASP A 503 -20.60 -28.78 -8.74
N ILE A 504 -21.10 -28.66 -9.98
CA ILE A 504 -20.74 -27.57 -10.89
C ILE A 504 -21.10 -26.19 -10.32
N ASP A 505 -22.29 -26.05 -9.73
CA ASP A 505 -22.74 -24.77 -9.20
C ASP A 505 -21.88 -24.31 -8.02
N LEU A 506 -21.54 -25.22 -7.10
CA LEU A 506 -20.63 -24.93 -5.99
C LEU A 506 -19.22 -24.51 -6.48
N GLN A 507 -18.73 -25.12 -7.56
CA GLN A 507 -17.44 -24.74 -8.16
C GLN A 507 -17.49 -23.39 -8.87
N LYS A 508 -18.63 -23.04 -9.47
CA LYS A 508 -18.85 -21.71 -10.06
C LYS A 508 -18.87 -20.63 -9.00
N ASP A 509 -19.60 -20.85 -7.90
CA ASP A 509 -19.66 -19.92 -6.78
C ASP A 509 -18.26 -19.70 -6.18
N GLN A 510 -17.52 -20.79 -5.92
CA GLN A 510 -16.13 -20.71 -5.47
C GLN A 510 -15.23 -19.94 -6.46
N ALA A 511 -15.41 -20.16 -7.77
CA ALA A 511 -14.63 -19.44 -8.77
C ALA A 511 -14.95 -17.94 -8.77
N VAL A 512 -16.22 -17.56 -8.63
CA VAL A 512 -16.64 -16.16 -8.48
C VAL A 512 -16.00 -15.54 -7.24
N ASP A 513 -16.08 -16.19 -6.08
CA ASP A 513 -15.49 -15.71 -4.83
C ASP A 513 -13.97 -15.47 -4.96
N ILE A 514 -13.27 -16.38 -5.62
CA ILE A 514 -11.82 -16.24 -5.87
C ILE A 514 -11.54 -15.06 -6.80
N MET A 515 -12.27 -14.95 -7.90
CA MET A 515 -12.10 -13.86 -8.87
C MET A 515 -12.34 -12.50 -8.22
N ASP A 516 -13.36 -12.41 -7.39
CA ASP A 516 -13.73 -11.21 -6.66
C ASP A 516 -12.68 -10.84 -5.62
N SER A 517 -12.19 -11.82 -4.86
CA SER A 517 -11.07 -11.65 -3.92
C SER A 517 -9.79 -11.16 -4.62
N VAL A 518 -9.52 -11.61 -5.85
CA VAL A 518 -8.38 -11.13 -6.65
C VAL A 518 -8.59 -9.69 -7.11
N ILE A 519 -9.79 -9.34 -7.61
CA ILE A 519 -10.13 -7.97 -8.00
C ILE A 519 -9.98 -7.01 -6.80
N GLU A 520 -10.48 -7.40 -5.64
CA GLU A 520 -10.44 -6.61 -4.41
C GLU A 520 -9.03 -6.34 -3.88
N ARG A 521 -8.10 -7.29 -4.07
CA ARG A 521 -6.70 -7.15 -3.63
C ARG A 521 -5.83 -6.44 -4.66
N PHE A 522 -6.37 -6.11 -5.83
CA PHE A 522 -5.60 -5.49 -6.91
C PHE A 522 -5.01 -4.14 -6.49
N GLN A 523 -3.68 -4.03 -6.55
CA GLN A 523 -2.96 -2.78 -6.29
C GLN A 523 -2.43 -2.22 -7.60
N LYS A 524 -2.99 -1.06 -8.00
CA LYS A 524 -2.60 -0.31 -9.20
C LYS A 524 -1.08 -0.17 -9.32
N LEU A 525 -0.57 -0.36 -10.53
CA LEU A 525 0.83 -0.13 -10.88
C LEU A 525 1.18 1.36 -10.68
N ASP A 526 2.30 1.64 -10.00
CA ASP A 526 2.78 3.01 -9.75
C ASP A 526 4.29 3.10 -10.05
N VAL A 527 4.65 3.35 -11.32
CA VAL A 527 6.06 3.35 -11.81
C VAL A 527 6.97 4.40 -11.14
N LEU A 528 6.41 5.32 -10.35
CA LEU A 528 7.18 6.31 -9.59
C LEU A 528 7.45 5.85 -8.16
N ASP A 529 6.93 4.70 -7.76
CA ASP A 529 6.98 4.20 -6.40
C ASP A 529 7.55 2.78 -6.36
N TRP A 530 8.20 2.45 -5.25
CA TRP A 530 8.69 1.09 -5.04
C TRP A 530 7.51 0.09 -4.90
N PRO A 531 7.59 -1.13 -5.46
CA PRO A 531 8.71 -1.69 -6.25
C PRO A 531 8.64 -1.40 -7.75
N ASP A 532 7.53 -0.86 -8.21
CA ASP A 532 7.11 -0.76 -9.61
C ASP A 532 8.02 0.17 -10.44
N CYS A 533 8.79 1.06 -9.78
CA CYS A 533 9.85 1.85 -10.43
C CYS A 533 11.02 1.03 -11.01
N ASN A 534 11.04 -0.29 -10.80
CA ASN A 534 12.05 -1.22 -11.34
C ASN A 534 11.61 -1.92 -12.64
N PHE A 535 10.41 -1.64 -13.16
CA PHE A 535 10.06 -2.11 -14.51
C PHE A 535 10.74 -1.24 -15.57
N ASP A 536 11.38 -1.88 -16.55
CA ASP A 536 12.09 -1.21 -17.63
C ASP A 536 11.13 -0.53 -18.63
N ALA A 537 9.91 -1.08 -18.78
CA ALA A 537 8.83 -0.48 -19.54
C ALA A 537 7.45 -1.00 -19.08
N VAL A 538 6.39 -0.31 -19.49
CA VAL A 538 5.00 -0.70 -19.24
C VAL A 538 4.24 -0.74 -20.55
N ILE A 539 3.50 -1.82 -20.76
CA ILE A 539 2.54 -1.97 -21.85
C ILE A 539 1.15 -2.07 -21.23
N ASN A 540 0.29 -1.11 -21.55
CA ASN A 540 -1.10 -1.12 -21.09
C ASN A 540 -1.95 -2.00 -22.00
N LEU A 541 -2.61 -2.98 -21.40
CA LEU A 541 -3.54 -3.89 -22.05
C LEU A 541 -4.95 -3.65 -21.51
N ASN A 542 -5.97 -4.03 -22.27
CA ASN A 542 -7.35 -3.85 -21.85
C ASN A 542 -7.94 -5.21 -21.41
N PRO A 543 -8.26 -5.40 -20.12
CA PRO A 543 -8.85 -6.66 -19.63
C PRO A 543 -10.22 -6.98 -20.25
N THR A 544 -10.96 -5.97 -20.72
CA THR A 544 -12.32 -6.14 -21.28
C THR A 544 -12.32 -6.40 -22.78
N LEU A 545 -11.22 -6.12 -23.49
CA LEU A 545 -11.08 -6.46 -24.91
C LEU A 545 -10.81 -7.95 -25.10
N ASP A 546 -11.14 -8.47 -26.28
CA ASP A 546 -10.76 -9.82 -26.67
C ASP A 546 -9.23 -10.02 -26.60
N SER A 547 -8.79 -11.24 -26.25
CA SER A 547 -7.36 -11.51 -26.12
C SER A 547 -6.61 -11.33 -27.44
N ARG A 548 -7.26 -11.52 -28.60
CA ARG A 548 -6.70 -11.25 -29.93
C ARG A 548 -6.31 -9.78 -30.10
N ALA A 549 -7.13 -8.84 -29.62
CA ALA A 549 -6.81 -7.42 -29.65
C ALA A 549 -5.61 -7.10 -28.74
N ASN A 550 -5.55 -7.73 -27.56
CA ASN A 550 -4.40 -7.57 -26.66
C ASN A 550 -3.10 -8.18 -27.23
N VAL A 551 -3.17 -9.29 -27.98
CA VAL A 551 -1.99 -9.84 -28.69
C VAL A 551 -1.44 -8.82 -29.69
N GLU A 552 -2.31 -8.17 -30.46
CA GLU A 552 -1.91 -7.16 -31.44
C GLU A 552 -1.31 -5.91 -30.81
N ILE A 553 -1.94 -5.39 -29.76
CA ILE A 553 -1.39 -4.28 -28.96
C ILE A 553 -0.01 -4.65 -28.44
N LEU A 554 0.13 -5.86 -27.90
CA LEU A 554 1.38 -6.32 -27.31
C LEU A 554 2.49 -6.47 -28.36
N VAL A 555 2.20 -7.04 -29.53
CA VAL A 555 3.15 -7.14 -30.66
C VAL A 555 3.58 -5.76 -31.13
N LYS A 556 2.64 -4.82 -31.30
CA LYS A 556 2.92 -3.45 -31.73
C LYS A 556 3.81 -2.71 -30.73
N GLU A 557 3.47 -2.77 -29.44
CA GLU A 557 4.22 -2.10 -28.39
C GLU A 557 5.59 -2.75 -28.16
N LEU A 558 5.69 -4.09 -28.20
CA LEU A 558 6.99 -4.77 -28.11
C LEU A 558 7.88 -4.44 -29.29
N ARG A 559 7.36 -4.33 -30.52
CA ARG A 559 8.16 -3.86 -31.66
C ARG A 559 8.60 -2.40 -31.48
N ARG A 560 7.74 -1.55 -30.93
CA ARG A 560 8.09 -0.14 -30.66
C ARG A 560 9.21 -0.02 -29.63
N ILE A 561 9.19 -0.87 -28.59
CA ILE A 561 10.19 -0.87 -27.52
C ILE A 561 11.48 -1.61 -27.95
N PHE A 562 11.32 -2.73 -28.66
CA PHE A 562 12.35 -3.68 -29.09
C PHE A 562 12.27 -3.94 -30.62
N PRO A 563 12.61 -2.96 -31.48
CA PRO A 563 12.51 -3.09 -32.93
C PRO A 563 13.33 -4.26 -33.50
N LYS A 564 14.46 -4.63 -32.88
CA LYS A 564 15.27 -5.77 -33.31
C LYS A 564 14.75 -7.14 -32.85
N LEU A 565 13.85 -7.17 -31.86
CA LEU A 565 13.25 -8.42 -31.36
C LEU A 565 12.21 -8.97 -32.34
N ILE A 566 11.37 -8.10 -32.89
CA ILE A 566 10.29 -8.46 -33.83
C ILE A 566 10.62 -7.87 -35.20
N THR A 567 11.39 -8.62 -36.00
CA THR A 567 11.85 -8.19 -37.32
C THR A 567 10.76 -8.29 -38.40
N LYS A 568 9.90 -9.32 -38.32
CA LYS A 568 8.70 -9.47 -39.16
C LYS A 568 7.46 -9.22 -38.29
N VAL A 569 6.65 -8.23 -38.64
CA VAL A 569 5.33 -8.07 -38.01
C VAL A 569 4.41 -9.16 -38.56
N PRO A 570 3.76 -9.93 -37.69
CA PRO A 570 2.77 -10.91 -38.12
C PRO A 570 1.61 -10.25 -38.87
N THR A 571 1.08 -10.92 -39.89
CA THR A 571 -0.14 -10.46 -40.57
C THR A 571 -1.36 -10.66 -39.67
N THR A 572 -2.49 -10.04 -40.02
CA THR A 572 -3.76 -10.22 -39.31
C THR A 572 -4.14 -11.70 -39.20
N GLU A 573 -3.96 -12.46 -40.28
CA GLU A 573 -4.26 -13.89 -40.35
C GLU A 573 -3.32 -14.71 -39.45
N GLU A 574 -2.02 -14.39 -39.43
CA GLU A 574 -1.05 -15.05 -38.55
C GLU A 574 -1.40 -14.79 -37.07
N LEU A 575 -1.81 -13.56 -36.73
CA LEU A 575 -2.27 -13.21 -35.38
C LEU A 575 -3.57 -13.95 -35.01
N ASP A 576 -4.51 -14.12 -35.95
CA ASP A 576 -5.77 -14.84 -35.73
C ASP A 576 -5.50 -16.34 -35.47
N VAL A 577 -4.66 -16.96 -36.29
CA VAL A 577 -4.25 -18.37 -36.11
C VAL A 577 -3.58 -18.57 -34.75
N ALA A 578 -2.67 -17.66 -34.36
CA ALA A 578 -2.00 -17.72 -33.08
C ALA A 578 -2.95 -17.51 -31.89
N PHE A 579 -3.93 -16.62 -32.03
CA PHE A 579 -4.99 -16.43 -31.04
C PHE A 579 -5.82 -17.69 -30.87
N LEU A 580 -6.31 -18.28 -31.96
CA LEU A 580 -7.11 -19.51 -31.92
C LEU A 580 -6.32 -20.67 -31.30
N TYR A 581 -5.02 -20.80 -31.63
CA TYR A 581 -4.13 -21.76 -30.99
C TYR A 581 -4.04 -21.53 -29.48
N GLY A 582 -3.75 -20.28 -29.06
CA GLY A 582 -3.63 -19.91 -27.66
C GLY A 582 -4.91 -20.13 -26.87
N LEU A 583 -6.07 -19.82 -27.46
CA LEU A 583 -7.39 -20.02 -26.86
C LEU A 583 -7.65 -21.51 -26.64
N LYS A 584 -7.47 -22.34 -27.67
CA LYS A 584 -7.61 -23.80 -27.58
C LYS A 584 -6.70 -24.40 -26.50
N LYS A 585 -5.41 -24.06 -26.52
CA LYS A 585 -4.44 -24.57 -25.54
C LYS A 585 -4.70 -24.09 -24.12
N SER A 586 -5.18 -22.87 -23.95
CA SER A 586 -5.58 -22.36 -22.63
C SER A 586 -6.76 -23.16 -22.07
N ASN A 587 -7.75 -23.49 -22.91
CA ASN A 587 -8.89 -24.32 -22.51
C ASN A 587 -8.46 -25.76 -22.16
N GLU A 588 -7.54 -26.36 -22.92
CA GLU A 588 -6.98 -27.69 -22.61
C GLU A 588 -6.27 -27.72 -21.24
N LYS A 589 -5.47 -26.71 -20.91
CA LYS A 589 -4.78 -26.60 -19.61
C LYS A 589 -5.72 -26.36 -18.41
N THR A 590 -6.87 -25.74 -18.64
CA THR A 590 -7.83 -25.43 -17.57
C THR A 590 -8.65 -26.66 -17.16
N LYS A 591 -8.71 -27.70 -18.01
CA LYS A 591 -9.41 -28.97 -17.72
C LYS A 591 -8.76 -29.82 -16.63
N SER A 592 -7.50 -29.55 -16.25
CA SER A 592 -6.76 -30.41 -15.32
C SER A 592 -6.55 -29.81 -13.92
N VAL A 593 -6.58 -28.49 -13.74
CA VAL A 593 -6.37 -27.89 -12.40
C VAL A 593 -6.98 -26.48 -12.33
N PHE A 594 -7.68 -26.15 -11.24
CA PHE A 594 -7.93 -24.77 -10.79
C PHE A 594 -7.03 -24.50 -9.55
N PRO A 595 -5.78 -24.04 -9.68
CA PRO A 595 -4.91 -23.85 -8.53
C PRO A 595 -4.30 -22.44 -8.48
N GLU A 596 -5.11 -21.39 -8.52
CA GLU A 596 -4.70 -20.11 -7.90
C GLU A 596 -5.02 -20.10 -6.39
N ILE A 597 -5.67 -21.15 -5.87
CA ILE A 597 -6.24 -21.26 -4.53
C ILE A 597 -5.20 -21.21 -3.40
N PHE A 598 -3.96 -21.66 -3.59
CA PHE A 598 -3.08 -21.95 -2.43
C PHE A 598 -2.08 -20.85 -2.02
N ILE A 599 -1.99 -19.70 -2.69
CA ILE A 599 -0.86 -18.76 -2.47
C ILE A 599 -1.24 -17.30 -2.22
N GLU A 600 -2.52 -16.97 -2.19
CA GLU A 600 -2.88 -15.56 -2.08
C GLU A 600 -3.21 -15.08 -0.66
N LEU A 601 -3.17 -15.96 0.35
CA LEU A 601 -3.27 -15.57 1.75
C LEU A 601 -1.91 -15.69 2.44
N PRO A 602 -1.21 -14.58 2.74
CA PRO A 602 -0.23 -14.60 3.81
C PRO A 602 -0.97 -14.96 5.12
N HIS A 603 -0.51 -16.00 5.82
CA HIS A 603 -0.72 -16.06 7.26
C HIS A 603 -0.12 -14.77 7.84
N ASP A 604 -0.98 -13.94 8.44
CA ASP A 604 -0.68 -12.65 9.06
C ASP A 604 -0.29 -11.48 8.12
N MET A 605 -1.30 -10.76 7.63
CA MET A 605 -1.14 -9.43 7.01
C MET A 605 -0.76 -8.31 8.01
N THR A 606 -0.53 -8.63 9.28
CA THR A 606 -0.13 -7.64 10.30
C THR A 606 1.34 -7.22 10.21
N GLN A 607 2.19 -7.99 9.52
CA GLN A 607 3.63 -7.71 9.42
C GLN A 607 4.06 -6.96 8.13
N ASN A 608 3.17 -6.78 7.15
CA ASN A 608 3.54 -6.32 5.79
C ASN A 608 3.34 -4.81 5.53
N LEU A 609 3.56 -3.96 6.52
CA LEU A 609 3.56 -2.50 6.32
C LEU A 609 4.87 -1.96 5.74
N ASP A 610 5.94 -2.75 5.82
CA ASP A 610 7.21 -2.42 5.20
C ASP A 610 7.37 -3.23 3.91
N ALA A 611 7.45 -2.53 2.77
CA ALA A 611 7.66 -3.12 1.45
C ALA A 611 9.03 -3.83 1.30
N THR A 612 9.78 -3.94 2.40
CA THR A 612 11.09 -4.59 2.52
C THR A 612 11.05 -5.95 3.24
N HIS A 613 9.87 -6.44 3.66
CA HIS A 613 9.76 -7.83 4.12
C HIS A 613 10.02 -8.77 2.94
N VAL A 614 11.26 -9.28 2.91
CA VAL A 614 11.65 -10.43 2.11
C VAL A 614 10.84 -11.60 2.67
N ALA A 615 9.70 -11.90 2.06
CA ALA A 615 8.98 -13.13 2.36
C ALA A 615 9.92 -14.29 1.99
N ASN A 616 10.36 -15.04 3.01
CA ASN A 616 10.99 -16.37 2.96
C ASN A 616 11.71 -16.70 1.64
N PHE A 617 12.81 -16.01 1.35
CA PHE A 617 13.89 -16.65 0.61
C PHE A 617 14.79 -17.27 1.68
N PRO A 618 15.14 -18.57 1.59
CA PRO A 618 16.08 -19.14 2.54
C PRO A 618 17.32 -18.26 2.55
N ASN A 619 17.67 -17.73 3.73
CA ASN A 619 18.97 -17.14 3.97
C ASN A 619 19.98 -18.25 3.66
N LEU A 620 20.54 -18.24 2.45
CA LEU A 620 21.80 -18.91 2.22
C LEU A 620 22.77 -18.24 3.18
N THR A 621 23.18 -19.02 4.17
CA THR A 621 24.09 -18.68 5.24
C THR A 621 25.18 -17.74 4.77
N SER A 622 25.42 -16.69 5.55
CA SER A 622 26.56 -15.80 5.45
C SER A 622 27.86 -16.60 5.55
N SER A 623 28.35 -17.08 4.42
CA SER A 623 29.76 -17.37 4.20
C SER A 623 30.17 -16.57 2.97
N HIS A 624 31.35 -15.97 3.02
CA HIS A 624 31.91 -15.02 2.04
C HIS A 624 31.63 -13.53 2.34
N PHE A 625 31.92 -13.14 3.58
CA PHE A 625 32.81 -12.00 3.80
C PHE A 625 34.17 -12.56 4.27
N THR A 626 35.05 -12.78 3.29
CA THR A 626 36.51 -12.84 3.42
C THR A 626 37.08 -12.32 2.13
#